data_AF-A0A933Y608-F1
#
_entry.id   AF-A0A933Y608-F1
#
_cell.length_a   1.000
_cell.length_b   1.000
_cell.length_c   1.000
_cell.angle_alpha   90.00
_cell.angle_beta   90.00
_cell.angle_gamma   90.00
#
_symmetry.space_group_name_H-M   'P 1'
#
loop_
_entity.id
_entity.type
_entity.pdbx_description
1 polymer ?
#
loop_
_entity_poly.entity_id
_entity_poly.type
_entity_poly.pdbx_seq_one_letter_code
_entity_poly.pdbx_strand_id
1 'polypeptide(L)' 'MKVQDILFIVALVLLLMSRRPIWYVWAGLVSLILAIPLFSGWIFFTAERLTWYAAGFFAVYLLFFFHSLHKVQ' A
#
# COMPACT_ATOMS: atom_id res chain seq x y z
N MET A 1 5.00 14.78 9.93
CA MET A 1 4.39 13.91 8.90
C MET A 1 4.14 14.75 7.67
N LYS A 2 4.62 14.36 6.49
CA LYS A 2 4.21 15.05 5.25
C LYS A 2 2.75 14.75 4.98
N VAL A 3 2.09 15.60 4.20
CA VAL A 3 0.69 15.37 3.77
C VAL A 3 0.52 13.99 3.12
N GLN A 4 1.56 13.46 2.47
CA GLN A 4 1.61 12.10 1.91
C GLN A 4 1.50 10.99 2.96
N ASP A 5 2.17 11.13 4.11
CA ASP A 5 2.09 10.14 5.19
C ASP A 5 0.67 10.08 5.76
N ILE A 6 0.02 11.24 5.87
CA ILE A 6 -1.38 11.36 6.35
C ILE A 6 -2.33 10.70 5.34
N LEU A 7 -2.16 10.99 4.04
CA LEU A 7 -2.93 10.36 2.96
C LEU A 7 -2.77 8.83 2.96
N PHE A 8 -1.56 8.32 3.17
CA PHE A 8 -1.31 6.89 3.30
C PHE A 8 -2.05 6.28 4.49
N ILE A 9 -1.96 6.89 5.68
CA ILE A 9 -2.65 6.40 6.88
C ILE A 9 -4.17 6.39 6.67
N VAL A 10 -4.73 7.46 6.11
CA VAL A 10 -6.17 7.54 5.81
C VAL A 10 -6.58 6.45 4.83
N ALA A 11 -5.82 6.25 3.74
CA ALA A 11 -6.09 5.19 2.78
C ALA A 11 -6.01 3.79 3.45
N LEU A 12 -4.98 3.54 4.27
CA LEU A 12 -4.82 2.28 5.00
C LEU A 12 -6.02 2.01 5.93
N VAL A 13 -6.46 3.01 6.68
CA VAL A 13 -7.63 2.88 7.58
C VAL A 13 -8.90 2.59 6.80
N LEU A 14 -9.15 3.30 5.69
CA LEU A 14 -10.30 3.06 4.83
C LEU A 14 -10.28 1.64 4.22
N LEU A 15 -9.12 1.16 3.79
CA LEU A 15 -8.96 -0.21 3.28
C LEU A 15 -9.19 -1.26 4.37
N LEU A 16 -8.73 -1.01 5.61
CA LEU A 16 -9.01 -1.86 6.77
C LEU A 16 -10.51 -1.98 7.06
N MET A 17 -11.25 -0.88 6.94
CA MET A 17 -12.70 -0.87 7.08
C MET A 17 -13.42 -1.62 5.95
N SER A 18 -12.89 -1.57 4.73
CA SER A 18 -13.50 -2.18 3.54
C SER A 18 -13.45 -3.72 3.55
N ARG A 19 -12.62 -4.35 4.40
CA ARG A 19 -12.49 -5.83 4.62
C ARG A 19 -12.17 -6.67 3.37
N ARG A 20 -12.04 -6.07 2.19
CA ARG A 20 -11.77 -6.79 0.93
C ARG A 20 -10.26 -6.83 0.66
N PRO A 21 -9.60 -8.00 0.75
CA PRO A 21 -8.13 -8.10 0.68
C PRO A 21 -7.58 -7.65 -0.69
N ILE A 22 -8.34 -7.82 -1.78
CA ILE A 22 -7.89 -7.43 -3.12
C ILE A 22 -7.61 -5.92 -3.26
N TRP A 23 -8.22 -5.07 -2.44
CA TRP A 23 -8.02 -3.61 -2.51
C TRP A 23 -6.62 -3.19 -2.08
N TYR A 24 -5.98 -3.96 -1.20
CA TYR A 24 -4.59 -3.72 -0.79
C TYR A 24 -3.62 -3.93 -1.97
N VAL A 25 -3.90 -4.92 -2.83
CA VAL A 25 -3.10 -5.14 -4.04
C VAL A 25 -3.22 -3.95 -4.97
N TRP A 26 -4.45 -3.48 -5.23
CA TRP A 26 -4.68 -2.30 -6.06
C TRP A 26 -4.02 -1.04 -5.49
N ALA A 27 -4.13 -0.79 -4.18
CA ALA A 27 -3.50 0.35 -3.53
C ALA A 27 -1.96 0.29 -3.62
N GLY A 28 -1.37 -0.91 -3.46
CA GLY A 28 0.06 -1.13 -3.66
C GLY A 28 0.50 -0.85 -5.10
N LEU A 29 -0.24 -1.36 -6.09
CA LEU A 29 0.05 -1.12 -7.50
C LEU A 29 -0.07 0.36 -7.88
N VAL A 30 -1.10 1.05 -7.43
CA VAL A 30 -1.25 2.51 -7.65
C VAL A 30 -0.08 3.27 -7.04
N SER A 31 0.37 2.88 -5.84
CA SER A 31 1.53 3.50 -5.19
C SER A 31 2.81 3.32 -6.01
N LEU A 32 3.03 2.13 -6.60
CA LEU A 32 4.17 1.90 -7.50
C LEU A 32 4.05 2.69 -8.80
N ILE A 33 2.88 2.72 -9.43
CA ILE A 33 2.64 3.47 -10.67
C ILE A 33 2.93 4.96 -10.45
N LEU A 34 2.49 5.52 -9.32
CA LEU A 34 2.77 6.91 -8.95
C LEU A 34 4.25 7.15 -8.61
N ALA A 35 4.99 6.14 -8.14
CA ALA A 35 6.42 6.25 -7.85
C ALA A 35 7.27 6.38 -9.12
N ILE A 36 6.88 5.72 -10.23
CA ILE A 36 7.61 5.76 -11.51
C ILE A 36 7.87 7.19 -12.03
N PRO A 37 6.85 8.06 -12.20
CA PRO A 37 7.08 9.43 -12.66
C PRO A 37 7.88 10.26 -11.65
N LEU A 38 7.78 9.97 -10.35
CA LEU A 38 8.56 10.65 -9.31
C LEU A 38 10.05 10.29 -9.38
N PHE A 39 10.38 9.03 -9.65
CA PHE A 39 11.76 8.61 -9.93
C PHE A 39 12.28 9.25 -11.22
N SER A 40 11.47 9.29 -12.28
CA SER A 40 11.83 9.97 -13.53
C SER A 40 12.04 11.47 -13.34
N GLY A 41 11.30 12.10 -12.42
CA GLY A 41 11.46 13.50 -12.03
C GLY A 41 12.53 13.75 -10.95
N TRP A 42 13.33 12.74 -10.60
CA TRP A 42 14.42 12.84 -9.61
C TRP A 42 13.94 13.21 -8.19
N ILE A 43 12.67 12.93 -7.86
CA ILE A 43 12.05 13.20 -6.55
C ILE A 43 12.18 11.96 -5.65
N PHE A 44 13.41 11.55 -5.37
CA PHE A 44 13.73 10.27 -4.71
C PHE A 44 13.08 10.10 -3.33
N PHE A 45 13.10 11.12 -2.47
CA PHE A 45 12.53 11.04 -1.12
C PHE A 45 11.01 10.86 -1.06
N THR A 46 10.32 11.19 -2.14
CA THR A 46 8.87 11.00 -2.25
C THR A 46 8.58 9.66 -2.93
N ALA A 47 9.34 9.35 -3.97
CA ALA A 47 9.25 8.07 -4.67
C ALA A 47 9.53 6.88 -3.73
N GLU A 48 10.61 6.95 -2.95
CA GLU A 48 10.97 5.93 -1.96
C GLU A 48 9.84 5.68 -0.95
N ARG A 49 9.21 6.75 -0.44
CA ARG A 49 8.08 6.64 0.49
C ARG A 49 6.90 5.92 -0.13
N LEU A 50 6.55 6.23 -1.38
CA LEU A 50 5.49 5.53 -2.10
C LEU A 50 5.81 4.03 -2.28
N THR A 51 7.07 3.68 -2.49
CA THR A 51 7.52 2.29 -2.53
C THR A 51 7.34 1.60 -1.18
N TRP A 52 7.69 2.27 -0.07
CA TRP A 52 7.45 1.75 1.29
C TRP A 52 5.96 1.59 1.59
N TYR A 53 5.11 2.51 1.14
CA TYR A 53 3.65 2.39 1.26
C TYR A 53 3.11 1.19 0.48
N ALA A 54 3.60 0.98 -0.75
CA ALA A 54 3.25 -0.19 -1.55
C ALA A 54 3.63 -1.50 -0.83
N ALA A 55 4.85 -1.57 -0.28
CA ALA A 55 5.29 -2.70 0.52
C ALA A 55 4.39 -2.93 1.74
N GLY A 56 3.98 -1.87 2.43
CA GLY A 56 3.02 -1.95 3.54
C GLY A 56 1.67 -2.53 3.13
N PHE A 57 1.09 -2.08 2.01
CA PHE A 57 -0.17 -2.63 1.51
C PHE A 57 -0.05 -4.11 1.14
N PHE A 58 1.02 -4.50 0.45
CA PHE A 58 1.25 -5.91 0.11
C PHE A 58 1.49 -6.77 1.34
N ALA A 59 2.20 -6.28 2.36
CA ALA A 59 2.39 -6.99 3.62
C ALA A 59 1.04 -7.25 4.31
N VAL A 60 0.14 -6.26 4.37
CA VAL A 60 -1.20 -6.46 4.94
C VAL A 60 -2.02 -7.46 4.12
N TYR A 61 -1.94 -7.40 2.79
CA TYR A 61 -2.57 -8.41 1.93
C TYR A 61 -2.07 -9.83 2.24
N LEU A 62 -0.75 -10.00 2.35
CA LEU A 62 -0.12 -11.28 2.71
C LEU A 62 -0.60 -11.78 4.07
N LEU A 63 -0.70 -10.92 5.08
CA LEU A 63 -1.24 -11.30 6.40
C LEU A 63 -2.69 -11.81 6.30
N PHE A 64 -3.55 -11.12 5.54
CA PHE A 64 -4.92 -11.58 5.30
C PHE A 64 -4.96 -12.90 4.53
N PHE A 65 -4.09 -13.05 3.53
CA PHE A 65 -3.98 -14.27 2.74
C PHE A 65 -3.60 -15.47 3.60
N PHE A 66 -2.54 -15.36 4.42
CA PHE A 66 -2.14 -16.42 5.34
C PHE A 66 -3.20 -16.75 6.38
N HIS A 67 -3.87 -15.74 6.95
CA HIS A 67 -4.97 -15.97 7.88
C HIS A 67 -6.15 -16.68 7.20
N SER A 68 -6.43 -16.36 5.92
CA SER A 68 -7.46 -17.07 5.15
C SER A 68 -7.07 -18.52 4.86
N LEU A 69 -5.80 -18.81 4.59
CA LEU A 69 -5.34 -20.18 4.38
C LEU A 69 -5.48 -21.04 5.65
N HIS A 70 -5.20 -20.46 6.82
CA HIS A 70 -5.32 -21.19 8.09
C HIS A 70 -6.76 -21.60 8.44
N LYS A 71 -7.77 -20.87 7.93
CA LYS A 71 -9.18 -21.22 8.15
C LYS A 71 -9.70 -22.36 7.26
N VAL A 72 -8.95 -22.74 6.23
CA VAL A 72 -9.35 -23.76 5.24
C VAL A 72 -8.85 -25.16 5.63
N GLN A 73 -7.83 -25.25 6.49
CA GLN A 73 -7.33 -26.51 7.07
C GLN A 73 -8.08 -26.86 8.35
#